data_AF-A0A7Z6XEA1-F1
#
_entry.id   AF-A0A7Z6XEA1-F1
#
_cell.length_a   1.000
_cell.length_b   1.000
_cell.length_c   1.000
_cell.angle_alpha   90.00
_cell.angle_beta   90.00
_cell.angle_gamma   90.00
#
_symmetry.space_group_name_H-M   'P 1'
#
loop_
_entity.id
_entity.type
_entity.pdbx_description
1 polymer ?
#
loop_
_entity_poly.entity_id
_entity_poly.type
_entity_poly.pdbx_seq_one_letter_code
_entity_poly.pdbx_strand_id
1 'polypeptide(L)'
;MAEHPMDRALRLGAARIPDDLVVELYEITNDGRPTGWPKLIDRDTDVWSVTDATHDGDTVLLPWACDMEPMLRRDVETHFGPLTTEGAR
;
A
#
# COMPACT_ATOMS: atom_id res chain seq x y z
N MET A 1 -14.65 -13.81 -14.35
CA MET A 1 -13.87 -12.63 -13.90
C MET A 1 -12.82 -13.14 -12.93
N ALA A 2 -11.57 -12.68 -13.03
CA ALA A 2 -10.57 -13.01 -12.03
C ALA A 2 -10.89 -12.28 -10.70
N GLU A 3 -10.54 -12.89 -9.56
CA GLU A 3 -10.63 -12.27 -8.23
C GLU A 3 -9.70 -11.05 -8.17
N HIS A 4 -10.14 -9.94 -7.56
CA HIS A 4 -9.29 -8.77 -7.37
C HIS A 4 -8.13 -9.12 -6.40
N PRO A 5 -6.87 -8.70 -6.66
CA PRO A 5 -5.73 -9.08 -5.81
C PRO A 5 -5.90 -8.67 -4.35
N MET A 6 -6.53 -7.53 -4.08
CA MET A 6 -6.84 -7.08 -2.71
C MET A 6 -7.84 -7.98 -1.99
N ASP A 7 -8.91 -8.38 -2.68
CA ASP A 7 -9.91 -9.30 -2.12
C ASP A 7 -9.27 -10.64 -1.74
N ARG A 8 -8.36 -11.11 -2.61
CA ARG A 8 -7.56 -12.31 -2.35
C ARG A 8 -6.65 -12.14 -1.14
N ALA A 9 -5.95 -11.02 -1.00
CA ALA A 9 -5.06 -10.77 0.14
C ALA A 9 -5.84 -10.75 1.46
N LEU A 10 -6.95 -10.02 1.51
CA LEU A 10 -7.83 -9.97 2.69
C LEU A 10 -8.39 -11.36 3.04
N ARG A 11 -8.83 -12.13 2.04
CA ARG A 11 -9.29 -13.51 2.24
C ARG A 11 -8.20 -14.43 2.78
N LEU A 12 -6.93 -14.16 2.48
CA LEU A 12 -5.77 -14.91 2.95
C LEU A 12 -5.19 -14.40 4.27
N GLY A 13 -5.80 -13.37 4.87
CA GLY A 13 -5.48 -12.92 6.23
C GLY A 13 -4.71 -11.61 6.33
N ALA A 14 -4.59 -10.84 5.23
CA ALA A 14 -4.06 -9.48 5.32
C ALA A 14 -4.89 -8.62 6.28
N ALA A 15 -4.23 -7.72 7.00
CA ALA A 15 -4.90 -6.80 7.91
C ALA A 15 -5.76 -5.79 7.13
N ARG A 16 -6.88 -5.39 7.72
CA ARG A 16 -7.68 -4.27 7.22
C ARG A 16 -7.19 -2.97 7.85
N ILE A 17 -6.83 -2.02 7.02
CA ILE A 17 -6.54 -0.66 7.49
C ILE A 17 -7.87 0.01 7.90
N PRO A 18 -7.93 0.64 9.09
CA PRO A 18 -9.13 1.35 9.53
C PRO A 18 -9.55 2.45 8.55
N ASP A 19 -10.86 2.57 8.29
CA ASP A 19 -11.41 3.51 7.30
C ASP A 19 -11.06 4.98 7.60
N ASP A 20 -10.98 5.36 8.87
CA ASP A 20 -10.54 6.69 9.30
C ASP A 20 -9.10 6.99 8.87
N LEU A 21 -8.20 6.02 9.04
CA LEU A 21 -6.82 6.14 8.59
C LEU A 21 -6.71 6.19 7.06
N VAL A 22 -7.54 5.42 6.35
CA VAL A 22 -7.61 5.47 4.88
C VAL A 22 -8.04 6.86 4.41
N VAL A 23 -9.07 7.44 5.03
CA VAL A 23 -9.55 8.80 4.73
C VAL A 23 -8.45 9.84 4.96
N GLU A 24 -7.76 9.79 6.10
CA GLU A 24 -6.66 10.71 6.40
C GLU A 24 -5.53 10.66 5.35
N LEU A 25 -5.14 9.45 4.93
CA LEU A 25 -4.10 9.27 3.91
C LEU A 25 -4.53 9.87 2.57
N TYR A 26 -5.78 9.66 2.16
CA TYR A 26 -6.28 10.25 0.91
C TYR A 26 -6.42 11.76 0.99
N GLU A 27 -6.84 12.31 2.13
CA GLU A 27 -6.89 13.76 2.36
C GLU A 27 -5.49 14.39 2.20
N ILE A 28 -4.45 13.77 2.75
CA ILE A 28 -3.06 14.21 2.59
C ILE A 28 -2.66 14.24 1.10
N THR A 29 -2.99 13.20 0.33
CA THR A 29 -2.63 13.17 -1.10
C THR A 29 -3.49 14.05 -2.00
N ASN A 30 -4.70 14.39 -1.58
CA ASN A 30 -5.65 15.20 -2.34
C ASN A 30 -5.42 16.71 -2.18
N ASP A 31 -4.60 17.13 -1.21
CA ASP A 31 -4.28 18.54 -0.99
C ASP A 31 -3.38 19.15 -2.11
N GLY A 32 -2.89 18.30 -3.02
CA GLY A 32 -2.08 18.66 -4.17
C GLY A 32 -0.61 18.96 -3.84
N ARG A 33 -0.19 18.79 -2.57
CA ARG A 33 1.19 18.98 -2.14
C ARG A 33 1.96 17.67 -2.26
N PRO A 34 3.23 17.73 -2.68
CA PRO A 34 4.07 16.54 -2.65
C PRO A 34 4.28 16.10 -1.20
N THR A 35 3.95 14.84 -0.90
CA THR A 35 4.12 14.26 0.44
C THR A 35 5.59 14.04 0.79
N GLY A 36 6.45 13.84 -0.22
CA GLY A 36 7.85 13.45 -0.01
C GLY A 36 8.04 12.01 0.44
N TRP A 37 6.96 11.21 0.48
CA TRP A 37 7.02 9.81 0.88
C TRP A 37 7.90 8.99 -0.08
N PRO A 38 8.83 8.16 0.45
CA PRO A 38 9.57 7.21 -0.35
C PRO A 38 8.63 6.29 -1.12
N LYS A 39 9.04 5.85 -2.30
CA LYS A 39 8.27 4.93 -3.13
C LYS A 39 8.99 3.60 -3.21
N LEU A 40 8.21 2.53 -3.16
CA LEU A 40 8.66 1.17 -3.37
C LEU A 40 7.82 0.52 -4.48
N ILE A 41 8.39 -0.49 -5.13
CA ILE A 41 7.78 -1.26 -6.20
C ILE A 41 7.76 -2.73 -5.83
N ASP A 42 6.61 -3.38 -6.04
CA ASP A 42 6.43 -4.81 -5.82
C ASP A 42 6.78 -5.66 -7.05
N ARG A 43 6.43 -6.96 -7.04
CA ARG A 43 6.75 -7.87 -8.15
C ARG A 43 5.95 -7.57 -9.42
N ASP A 44 4.78 -6.97 -9.27
CA ASP A 44 3.80 -6.75 -10.33
C ASP A 44 3.94 -5.33 -10.93
N THR A 45 4.97 -4.60 -10.50
CA THR A 45 5.35 -3.23 -10.92
C THR A 45 4.45 -2.13 -10.36
N ASP A 46 3.62 -2.46 -9.39
CA ASP A 46 2.80 -1.47 -8.71
C ASP A 46 3.64 -0.65 -7.72
N VAL A 47 3.33 0.65 -7.65
CA VAL A 47 4.05 1.61 -6.83
C VAL A 47 3.30 1.86 -5.53
N TRP A 48 4.04 1.77 -4.43
CA TRP A 48 3.57 1.94 -3.07
C TRP A 48 4.31 3.10 -2.38
N SER A 49 3.60 4.10 -1.92
CA SER A 49 4.15 5.16 -1.06
C SER A 49 4.32 4.64 0.36
N VAL A 50 5.52 4.81 0.94
CA VAL A 50 5.82 4.54 2.35
C VAL A 50 5.34 5.73 3.17
N THR A 51 4.18 5.59 3.82
CA THR A 51 3.57 6.67 4.58
C THR A 51 4.21 6.82 5.98
N ASP A 52 3.90 7.92 6.66
CA ASP A 52 4.28 8.10 8.08
C ASP A 52 3.31 7.39 9.04
N ALA A 53 2.24 6.77 8.53
CA ALA A 53 1.25 6.07 9.33
C ALA A 53 1.68 4.64 9.69
N THR A 54 1.20 4.18 10.84
CA THR A 54 1.38 2.80 11.31
C THR A 54 0.07 2.20 11.76
N HIS A 55 -0.09 0.89 11.56
CA HIS A 55 -1.22 0.12 12.06
C HIS A 55 -0.75 -1.30 12.41
N ASP A 56 -1.25 -1.86 13.51
CA ASP A 56 -0.85 -3.17 14.03
C ASP A 56 0.68 -3.39 14.12
N GLY A 57 1.40 -2.32 14.52
CA GLY A 57 2.85 -2.32 14.70
C GLY A 57 3.67 -2.30 13.41
N ASP A 58 3.05 -2.07 12.25
CA ASP A 58 3.73 -2.02 10.95
C ASP A 58 3.37 -0.76 10.16
N THR A 59 4.18 -0.42 9.15
CA THR A 59 3.99 0.76 8.30
C THR A 59 2.83 0.54 7.33
N VAL A 60 1.98 1.56 7.16
CA VAL A 60 0.94 1.58 6.12
C VAL A 60 1.55 2.07 4.80
N LEU A 61 1.30 1.33 3.73
CA LEU A 61 1.65 1.69 2.37
C LEU A 61 0.41 2.14 1.62
N LEU A 62 0.52 3.24 0.89
CA LEU A 62 -0.55 3.77 0.03
C LEU A 62 -0.25 3.41 -1.44
N PRO A 63 -1.12 2.64 -2.12
CA PRO A 63 -0.92 2.32 -3.52
C PRO A 63 -1.13 3.53 -4.43
N TRP A 64 -0.44 3.54 -5.58
CA TRP A 64 -0.68 4.50 -6.66
C TRP A 64 -1.70 3.99 -7.69
N ALA A 65 -2.02 2.70 -7.67
CA ALA A 65 -3.07 2.13 -8.49
C ALA A 65 -4.45 2.51 -7.93
N CYS A 66 -5.35 2.97 -8.80
CA CYS A 66 -6.64 3.53 -8.40
C CYS A 66 -7.64 2.50 -7.84
N ASP A 67 -7.38 1.21 -8.07
CA ASP A 67 -8.22 0.07 -7.71
C ASP A 67 -7.69 -0.68 -6.48
N MET A 68 -6.59 -0.22 -5.88
CA MET A 68 -6.02 -0.79 -4.66
C MET A 68 -6.24 0.13 -3.45
N GLU A 69 -6.28 -0.49 -2.28
CA GLU A 69 -6.43 0.19 -0.98
C GLU A 69 -5.12 0.16 -0.19
N PRO A 70 -4.93 1.05 0.80
CA PRO A 70 -3.78 0.98 1.69
C PRO A 70 -3.63 -0.39 2.37
N MET A 71 -2.38 -0.83 2.56
CA MET A 71 -2.05 -2.11 3.19
C MET A 71 -0.84 -1.98 4.10
N LEU A 72 -0.69 -2.89 5.06
CA LEU A 72 0.54 -2.98 5.84
C LEU A 72 1.70 -3.45 4.97
N ARG A 73 2.89 -2.92 5.21
CA ARG A 73 4.11 -3.28 4.48
C ARG A 73 4.34 -4.79 4.44
N ARG A 74 4.22 -5.47 5.59
CA ARG A 74 4.39 -6.93 5.69
C ARG A 74 3.38 -7.70 4.84
N ASP A 75 2.16 -7.18 4.68
CA ASP A 75 1.11 -7.82 3.90
C ASP A 75 1.37 -7.59 2.40
N VAL A 76 1.82 -6.40 2.02
CA VAL A 76 2.29 -6.13 0.65
C VAL A 76 3.45 -7.08 0.29
N GLU A 77 4.46 -7.18 1.14
CA GLU A 77 5.61 -8.07 0.91
C GLU A 77 5.20 -9.56 0.85
N THR A 78 4.20 -9.97 1.64
CA THR A 78 3.67 -11.33 1.65
C THR A 78 2.88 -11.67 0.39
N HIS A 79 2.01 -10.77 -0.07
CA HIS A 79 1.04 -11.05 -1.14
C HIS A 79 1.51 -10.60 -2.53
N PHE A 80 2.23 -9.47 -2.61
CA PHE A 80 2.71 -8.82 -3.84
C PHE A 80 4.23 -8.92 -3.97
N GLY A 81 4.91 -9.46 -2.97
CA GLY A 81 6.33 -9.82 -3.04
C GLY A 81 7.27 -8.72 -2.55
N PRO A 82 8.58 -8.99 -2.51
CA PRO A 82 9.55 -8.08 -1.91
C PRO A 82 9.51 -6.70 -2.56
N LEU A 83 9.46 -5.66 -1.73
CA LEU A 83 9.43 -4.27 -2.16
C LEU A 83 10.85 -3.76 -2.47
N THR A 84 10.99 -3.00 -3.55
CA THR A 84 12.28 -2.46 -4.03
C THR A 84 12.15 -0.96 -4.36
N THR A 85 13.25 -0.18 -4.31
CA THR A 85 13.23 1.28 -4.50
C THR A 85 13.29 1.76 -5.97
N GLU A 86 13.01 0.89 -6.94
CA GLU A 86 13.43 0.95 -8.36
C GLU A 86 14.94 0.76 -8.61
N GLY A 87 15.27 -0.03 -9.65
CA GLY A 87 16.62 -0.10 -10.23
C GLY A 87 17.56 -1.21 -9.72
N ALA A 88 17.10 -2.21 -8.97
CA ALA A 88 17.93 -3.39 -8.66
C ALA A 88 17.96 -4.37 -9.85
N ARG A 89 18.47 -3.91 -10.98
CA ARG A 89 18.97 -4.77 -12.05
C ARG A 89 20.36 -4.34 -12.45
#